data_AF-A0A521SKE1-F1
#
_entry.id   AF-A0A521SKE1-F1
#
_cell.length_a   1.000
_cell.length_b   1.000
_cell.length_c   1.000
_cell.angle_alpha   90.00
_cell.angle_beta   90.00
_cell.angle_gamma   90.00
#
_symmetry.space_group_name_H-M   'P 1'
#
loop_
_entity.id
_entity.type
_entity.pdbx_description
1 polymer ?
#
loop_
_entity_poly.entity_id
_entity_poly.type
_entity_poly.pdbx_seq_one_letter_code
_entity_poly.pdbx_strand_id
1 'polypeptide(L)'
;MEKRRRRTSHPVDLILAGDLGGTKTHLALFRERKKELIPIREQLFPSQKYQNLEEIVLEFLAEERAPVGRACFGVAGPVIAGRGRITNLPWMVDAVALRGTFGIPSVRLLNDVEATAYGALALTGEDLFTLHPGDPDLWGNQALIAAGTGLGEALLIWDGVRYLPLASEGGHSDFAPRNGIEIELLEYLLGQFPTVSYERVLSGPGL
;
A
#
# COMPACT_ATOMS: atom_id res chain seq x y z
N MET A 1 35.62 10.13 40.55
CA MET A 1 34.83 8.90 40.28
C MET A 1 33.71 9.26 39.33
N GLU A 2 33.90 8.87 38.07
CA GLU A 2 33.13 9.28 36.91
C GLU A 2 31.77 8.57 36.88
N LYS A 3 30.67 9.34 36.86
CA LYS A 3 29.33 8.80 36.58
C LYS A 3 29.29 8.32 35.14
N ARG A 4 29.43 7.01 34.92
CA ARG A 4 29.07 6.33 33.67
C ARG A 4 27.61 6.63 33.36
N ARG A 5 27.37 7.62 32.49
CA ARG A 5 26.08 7.81 31.81
C ARG A 5 25.82 6.54 31.01
N ARG A 6 24.84 5.74 31.46
CA ARG A 6 24.25 4.67 30.65
C ARG A 6 23.76 5.31 29.35
N ARG A 7 24.32 4.91 28.22
CA ARG A 7 23.76 5.19 26.89
C ARG A 7 22.37 4.58 26.88
N THR A 8 21.34 5.40 27.02
CA THR A 8 19.97 5.04 26.66
C THR A 8 19.98 4.70 25.18
N SER A 9 19.70 3.43 24.86
CA SER A 9 19.48 2.96 23.49
C SER A 9 18.49 3.89 22.81
N HIS A 10 18.92 4.58 21.75
CA HIS A 10 17.98 5.30 20.90
C HIS A 10 16.97 4.28 20.37
N PRO A 11 15.67 4.63 20.28
CA PRO A 11 14.76 3.85 19.48
C PRO A 11 15.37 3.70 18.08
N VAL A 12 15.26 2.51 17.52
CA VAL A 12 15.87 2.21 16.23
C VAL A 12 15.15 3.04 15.16
N ASP A 13 15.81 4.10 14.69
CA ASP A 13 15.23 5.12 13.80
C ASP A 13 14.97 4.61 12.37
N LEU A 14 15.42 3.40 12.01
CA LEU A 14 15.26 2.85 10.68
C LEU A 14 13.92 2.16 10.48
N ILE A 15 13.27 2.49 9.37
CA ILE A 15 12.00 1.93 8.94
C ILE A 15 12.18 1.37 7.53
N LEU A 16 11.86 0.09 7.35
CA LEU A 16 11.77 -0.54 6.03
C LEU A 16 10.34 -0.41 5.51
N ALA A 17 10.15 0.18 4.34
CA ALA A 17 8.89 0.16 3.62
C ALA A 17 9.03 -0.72 2.38
N GLY A 18 7.93 -1.34 1.96
CA GLY A 18 7.89 -1.99 0.66
C GLY A 18 6.52 -1.94 0.00
N ASP A 19 6.53 -1.85 -1.32
CA ASP A 19 5.37 -2.03 -2.19
C ASP A 19 5.54 -3.34 -2.96
N LEU A 20 4.66 -4.29 -2.70
CA LEU A 20 4.76 -5.68 -3.16
C LEU A 20 3.74 -5.95 -4.27
N GLY A 21 4.17 -5.73 -5.52
CA GLY A 21 3.41 -6.07 -6.71
C GLY A 21 3.73 -7.46 -7.26
N GLY A 22 2.90 -7.94 -8.19
CA GLY A 22 3.09 -9.23 -8.87
C GLY A 22 4.30 -9.30 -9.81
N THR A 23 4.73 -8.16 -10.33
CA THR A 23 5.84 -8.07 -11.29
C THR A 23 7.10 -7.44 -10.69
N LYS A 24 6.90 -6.46 -9.81
CA LYS A 24 7.97 -5.69 -9.18
C LYS A 24 7.68 -5.52 -7.70
N THR A 25 8.74 -5.58 -6.91
CA THR A 25 8.75 -5.22 -5.50
C THR A 25 9.65 -4.01 -5.33
N HIS A 26 9.13 -2.94 -4.76
CA HIS A 26 9.88 -1.73 -4.44
C HIS A 26 10.17 -1.70 -2.95
N LEU A 27 11.43 -1.73 -2.54
CA LEU A 27 11.80 -1.55 -1.14
C LEU A 27 12.46 -0.19 -0.93
N ALA A 28 12.16 0.45 0.19
CA ALA A 28 12.78 1.69 0.60
C ALA A 28 13.10 1.68 2.10
N LEU A 29 14.26 2.23 2.45
CA LEU A 29 14.71 2.39 3.82
C LEU A 29 14.64 3.86 4.19
N PHE A 30 13.99 4.15 5.32
CA PHE A 30 13.81 5.50 5.85
C PHE A 30 14.46 5.63 7.21
N ARG A 31 14.89 6.84 7.53
CA ARG A 31 15.25 7.26 8.89
C ARG A 31 14.18 8.19 9.42
N GLU A 32 13.59 7.85 10.55
CA GLU A 32 12.69 8.75 11.26
C GLU A 32 13.50 9.77 12.07
N ARG A 33 13.23 11.07 11.87
CA ARG A 33 13.75 12.15 12.71
C ARG A 33 12.65 13.15 13.00
N LYS A 34 12.35 13.39 14.28
CA LYS A 34 11.31 14.35 14.70
C LYS A 34 9.94 14.13 14.00
N LYS A 35 9.58 12.86 13.75
CA LYS A 35 8.37 12.43 13.01
C LYS A 35 8.40 12.66 11.49
N GLU A 36 9.52 13.10 10.93
CA GLU A 36 9.73 13.13 9.48
C GLU A 36 10.44 11.86 9.03
N LEU A 37 10.03 11.33 7.88
CA LEU A 37 10.66 10.19 7.24
C LEU A 37 11.66 10.68 6.19
N ILE A 38 12.94 10.39 6.40
CA ILE A 38 14.01 10.77 5.47
C ILE A 38 14.40 9.53 4.67
N PRO A 39 14.22 9.49 3.34
CA PRO A 39 14.63 8.35 2.53
C PRO A 39 16.16 8.22 2.55
N ILE A 40 16.65 7.00 2.76
CA ILE A 40 18.08 6.66 2.73
C ILE A 40 18.43 5.95 1.43
N ARG A 41 17.62 4.98 1.05
CA ARG A 41 17.84 4.14 -0.13
C ARG A 41 16.53 3.53 -0.58
N GLU A 42 16.37 3.41 -1.89
CA GLU A 42 15.28 2.70 -2.52
C GLU A 42 15.83 1.77 -3.61
N GLN A 43 15.14 0.67 -3.86
CA GLN A 43 15.54 -0.29 -4.89
C GLN A 43 14.34 -1.09 -5.39
N LEU A 44 14.27 -1.24 -6.71
CA LEU A 44 13.29 -2.07 -7.40
C LEU A 44 13.86 -3.47 -7.67
N PHE A 45 13.07 -4.47 -7.35
CA PHE A 45 13.38 -5.88 -7.55
C PHE A 45 12.35 -6.52 -8.50
N PRO A 46 12.78 -7.30 -9.50
CA PRO A 46 11.86 -8.09 -10.32
C PRO A 46 11.35 -9.28 -9.52
N SER A 47 10.10 -9.23 -9.06
CA SER A 47 9.55 -10.18 -8.08
C SER A 47 9.69 -11.64 -8.54
N GLN A 48 9.47 -11.91 -9.83
CA GLN A 48 9.54 -13.26 -10.40
C GLN A 48 10.94 -13.92 -10.35
N LYS A 49 12.00 -13.18 -10.02
CA LYS A 49 13.35 -13.74 -9.84
C LYS A 49 13.58 -14.32 -8.43
N TYR A 50 12.64 -14.14 -7.52
CA TYR A 50 12.75 -14.52 -6.11
C TYR A 50 11.67 -15.52 -5.73
N GLN A 51 11.97 -16.41 -4.80
CA GLN A 51 11.01 -17.42 -4.33
C GLN A 51 10.02 -16.85 -3.31
N ASN A 52 10.41 -15.79 -2.60
CA ASN A 52 9.63 -15.15 -1.55
C ASN A 52 10.14 -13.73 -1.27
N LEU A 53 9.46 -13.01 -0.37
CA LEU A 53 9.85 -11.65 0.01
C LEU A 53 11.13 -11.63 0.85
N GLU A 54 11.35 -12.66 1.67
CA GLU A 54 12.49 -12.75 2.58
C GLU A 54 13.81 -12.69 1.82
N GLU A 55 13.93 -13.34 0.65
CA GLU A 55 15.12 -13.25 -0.20
C GLU A 55 15.40 -11.81 -0.64
N ILE A 56 14.36 -11.06 -1.03
CA ILE A 56 14.50 -9.66 -1.44
C ILE A 56 14.91 -8.78 -0.26
N VAL A 57 14.26 -8.96 0.90
CA VAL A 57 14.58 -8.17 2.10
C VAL A 57 16.00 -8.46 2.57
N LEU A 58 16.44 -9.71 2.51
CA LEU A 58 17.80 -10.12 2.84
C LEU A 58 18.82 -9.46 1.89
N GLU A 59 18.57 -9.50 0.58
CA GLU A 59 19.44 -8.85 -0.40
C GLU A 59 19.49 -7.34 -0.19
N PHE A 60 18.33 -6.69 -0.03
CA PHE A 60 18.25 -5.25 0.20
C PHE A 60 19.01 -4.86 1.46
N LEU A 61 18.86 -5.59 2.56
CA LEU A 61 19.51 -5.26 3.84
C LEU A 61 20.96 -5.77 3.96
N ALA A 62 21.54 -6.43 2.94
CA ALA A 62 22.85 -7.07 3.04
C ALA A 62 23.99 -6.12 3.47
N GLU A 63 23.92 -4.86 3.08
CA GLU A 63 24.91 -3.83 3.42
C GLU A 63 24.54 -2.99 4.65
N GLU A 64 23.33 -3.16 5.19
CA GLU A 64 22.83 -2.37 6.32
C GLU A 64 23.32 -2.96 7.65
N ARG A 65 24.00 -2.12 8.43
CA ARG A 65 24.58 -2.54 9.72
C ARG A 65 23.75 -2.10 10.91
N ALA A 66 22.93 -1.07 10.74
CA ALA A 66 22.03 -0.63 11.78
C ALA A 66 20.77 -1.52 11.79
N PRO A 67 20.24 -1.86 12.97
CA PRO A 67 19.01 -2.64 13.03
C PRO A 67 17.86 -1.86 12.38
N VAL A 68 16.87 -2.59 11.86
CA VAL A 68 15.60 -2.03 11.41
C VAL A 68 14.59 -2.14 12.55
N GLY A 69 14.00 -1.02 12.95
CA GLY A 69 13.10 -0.96 14.10
C GLY A 69 11.66 -1.31 13.76
N ARG A 70 11.23 -0.95 12.55
CA ARG A 70 9.88 -1.19 12.03
C ARG A 70 9.93 -1.55 10.56
N ALA A 71 8.99 -2.36 10.11
CA ALA A 71 8.73 -2.52 8.69
C ALA A 71 7.22 -2.45 8.37
N CYS A 72 6.90 -1.93 7.19
CA CYS A 72 5.55 -1.90 6.66
C CYS A 72 5.57 -2.26 5.19
N PHE A 73 4.71 -3.20 4.76
CA PHE A 73 4.64 -3.62 3.37
C PHE A 73 3.21 -3.48 2.85
N GLY A 74 3.04 -2.75 1.76
CA GLY A 74 1.81 -2.75 0.96
C GLY A 74 1.78 -3.98 0.06
N VAL A 75 0.69 -4.72 0.08
CA VAL A 75 0.53 -6.00 -0.63
C VAL A 75 -0.53 -5.82 -1.71
N ALA A 76 -0.19 -6.10 -2.96
CA ALA A 76 -1.15 -6.12 -4.07
C ALA A 76 -2.10 -7.34 -3.97
N GLY A 77 -3.00 -7.29 -3.00
CA GLY A 77 -3.93 -8.35 -2.66
C GLY A 77 -4.47 -8.22 -1.24
N PRO A 78 -5.35 -9.14 -0.83
CA PRO A 78 -5.98 -9.08 0.49
C PRO A 78 -4.98 -9.39 1.60
N VAL A 79 -5.06 -8.61 2.68
CA VAL A 79 -4.33 -8.84 3.93
C VAL A 79 -5.31 -9.26 5.02
N ILE A 80 -5.18 -10.50 5.50
CA ILE A 80 -6.07 -11.09 6.50
C ILE A 80 -5.22 -11.58 7.68
N ALA A 81 -5.54 -11.10 8.88
CA ALA A 81 -4.86 -11.49 10.13
C ALA A 81 -3.33 -11.37 10.06
N GLY A 82 -2.81 -10.32 9.41
CA GLY A 82 -1.37 -10.08 9.27
C GLY A 82 -0.67 -10.95 8.23
N ARG A 83 -1.44 -11.59 7.34
CA ARG A 83 -0.94 -12.36 6.20
C ARG A 83 -1.44 -11.79 4.90
N GLY A 84 -0.55 -11.56 3.95
CA GLY A 84 -0.88 -11.08 2.61
C GLY A 84 -0.56 -12.13 1.56
N ARG A 85 -1.50 -12.35 0.62
CA ARG A 85 -1.23 -13.12 -0.60
C ARG A 85 -1.10 -12.14 -1.75
N ILE A 86 0.03 -12.17 -2.44
CA ILE A 86 0.25 -11.28 -3.58
C ILE A 86 -0.49 -11.84 -4.80
N THR A 87 -1.27 -11.01 -5.46
CA THR A 87 -1.98 -11.38 -6.68
C THR A 87 -0.98 -11.72 -7.78
N ASN A 88 -1.21 -12.81 -8.51
CA ASN A 88 -0.32 -13.30 -9.58
C ASN A 88 1.10 -13.71 -9.15
N LEU A 89 1.36 -13.87 -7.84
CA LEU A 89 2.57 -14.51 -7.32
C LEU A 89 2.21 -15.60 -6.29
N PRO A 90 2.98 -16.70 -6.20
CA PRO A 90 2.73 -17.76 -5.21
C PRO A 90 3.15 -17.36 -3.78
N TRP A 91 3.48 -16.10 -3.53
CA TRP A 91 4.01 -15.65 -2.25
C TRP A 91 2.91 -15.51 -1.20
N MET A 92 3.20 -16.02 -0.01
CA MET A 92 2.45 -15.77 1.21
C MET A 92 3.35 -15.03 2.18
N VAL A 93 3.03 -13.76 2.42
CA VAL A 93 3.80 -12.89 3.32
C VAL A 93 3.14 -12.95 4.69
N ASP A 94 3.91 -13.28 5.73
CA ASP A 94 3.44 -13.34 7.11
C ASP A 94 4.24 -12.36 7.97
N ALA A 95 3.55 -11.39 8.59
CA ALA A 95 4.20 -10.37 9.40
C ALA A 95 4.97 -10.96 10.59
N VAL A 96 4.48 -12.03 11.21
CA VAL A 96 5.14 -12.69 12.35
C VAL A 96 6.39 -13.42 11.89
N ALA A 97 6.32 -14.10 10.74
CA ALA A 97 7.49 -14.76 10.14
C ALA A 97 8.59 -13.74 9.83
N LEU A 98 8.26 -12.63 9.19
CA LEU A 98 9.22 -11.54 8.88
C LEU A 98 9.87 -10.95 10.14
N ARG A 99 9.11 -10.76 11.23
CA ARG A 99 9.65 -10.31 12.51
C ARG A 99 10.70 -11.27 13.05
N GLY A 100 10.42 -12.57 13.01
CA GLY A 100 11.32 -13.62 13.47
C GLY A 100 12.59 -13.70 12.61
N THR A 101 12.43 -13.74 11.28
CA THR A 101 13.54 -13.88 10.32
C THR A 101 14.52 -12.72 10.38
N PHE A 102 14.03 -11.48 10.49
CA PHE A 102 14.89 -10.28 10.42
C PHE A 102 15.13 -9.61 11.77
N GLY A 103 14.57 -10.14 12.86
CA GLY A 103 14.67 -9.53 14.19
C GLY A 103 14.01 -8.14 14.28
N ILE A 104 13.05 -7.84 13.39
CA ILE A 104 12.38 -6.53 13.34
C ILE A 104 11.27 -6.54 14.40
N PRO A 105 11.28 -5.64 15.40
CA PRO A 105 10.32 -5.65 16.50
C PRO A 105 8.85 -5.54 16.06
N SER A 106 8.57 -4.76 15.02
CA SER A 106 7.23 -4.48 14.52
C SER A 106 7.18 -4.55 13.00
N VAL A 107 6.40 -5.48 12.46
CA VAL A 107 6.11 -5.58 11.03
C VAL A 107 4.60 -5.47 10.83
N ARG A 108 4.17 -4.68 9.85
CA ARG A 108 2.78 -4.55 9.43
C ARG A 108 2.67 -4.84 7.94
N LEU A 109 1.57 -5.49 7.57
CA LEU A 109 1.15 -5.62 6.18
C LEU A 109 -0.12 -4.79 6.01
N LEU A 110 -0.21 -4.08 4.91
CA LEU A 110 -1.38 -3.33 4.47
C LEU A 110 -1.75 -3.83 3.08
N ASN A 111 -3.02 -3.71 2.72
CA ASN A 111 -3.36 -3.78 1.29
C ASN A 111 -2.69 -2.60 0.55
N ASP A 112 -2.42 -2.75 -0.74
CA ASP A 112 -1.79 -1.72 -1.59
C ASP A 112 -2.61 -0.44 -1.72
N VAL A 113 -3.94 -0.53 -1.88
CA VAL A 113 -4.83 0.64 -1.92
C VAL A 113 -4.91 1.29 -0.54
N GLU A 114 -4.92 0.51 0.54
CA GLU A 114 -4.82 1.05 1.91
C GLU A 114 -3.50 1.79 2.15
N ALA A 115 -2.37 1.23 1.70
CA ALA A 115 -1.08 1.88 1.77
C ALA A 115 -1.06 3.18 0.94
N THR A 116 -1.69 3.16 -0.24
CA THR A 116 -1.86 4.34 -1.10
C THR A 116 -2.70 5.41 -0.40
N ALA A 117 -3.75 5.04 0.32
CA ALA A 117 -4.56 5.98 1.10
C ALA A 117 -3.76 6.63 2.24
N TYR A 118 -2.89 5.89 2.94
CA TYR A 118 -1.95 6.50 3.89
C TYR A 118 -0.96 7.43 3.20
N GLY A 119 -0.45 7.06 2.01
CA GLY A 119 0.42 7.90 1.20
C GLY A 119 -0.25 9.20 0.75
N ALA A 120 -1.52 9.13 0.37
CA ALA A 120 -2.31 10.29 -0.06
C ALA A 120 -2.43 11.36 1.03
N LEU A 121 -2.49 10.97 2.31
CA LEU A 121 -2.50 11.89 3.45
C LEU A 121 -1.17 12.63 3.66
N ALA A 122 -0.08 12.15 3.07
CA ALA A 122 1.23 12.79 3.13
C ALA A 122 1.49 13.73 1.94
N LEU A 123 0.61 13.73 0.93
CA LEU A 123 0.74 14.60 -0.23
C LEU A 123 0.48 16.06 0.15
N THR A 124 1.17 16.94 -0.56
CA THR A 124 1.03 18.38 -0.45
C THR A 124 0.21 18.92 -1.63
N GLY A 125 -0.17 20.20 -1.57
CA GLY A 125 -0.88 20.83 -2.68
C GLY A 125 -0.10 20.84 -4.01
N GLU A 126 1.23 20.71 -3.96
CA GLU A 126 2.08 20.64 -5.17
C GLU A 126 2.00 19.25 -5.85
N ASP A 127 1.62 18.22 -5.11
CA ASP A 127 1.45 16.85 -5.61
C ASP A 127 0.06 16.61 -6.21
N LEU A 128 -0.85 17.60 -6.09
CA LEU A 128 -2.26 17.45 -6.42
C LEU A 128 -2.67 18.38 -7.58
N PHE A 129 -3.46 17.82 -8.50
CA PHE A 129 -4.14 18.60 -9.53
C PHE A 129 -5.65 18.56 -9.29
N THR A 130 -6.25 19.74 -9.06
CA THR A 130 -7.69 19.84 -8.77
C THR A 130 -8.51 19.79 -10.05
N LEU A 131 -9.30 18.72 -10.21
CA LEU A 131 -10.25 18.58 -11.32
C LEU A 131 -11.53 19.39 -11.08
N HIS A 132 -12.04 19.36 -9.85
CA HIS A 132 -13.21 20.11 -9.42
C HIS A 132 -12.98 20.67 -8.02
N PRO A 133 -13.08 22.00 -7.82
CA PRO A 133 -12.86 22.59 -6.50
C PRO A 133 -13.97 22.15 -5.53
N GLY A 134 -13.57 21.78 -4.32
CA GLY A 134 -14.48 21.53 -3.20
C GLY A 134 -14.55 22.74 -2.26
N ASP A 135 -15.37 22.62 -1.22
CA ASP A 135 -15.35 23.55 -0.09
C ASP A 135 -14.18 23.17 0.85
N PRO A 136 -13.16 24.04 1.02
CA PRO A 136 -12.00 23.74 1.84
C PRO A 136 -12.31 23.66 3.35
N ASP A 137 -13.47 24.16 3.78
CA ASP A 137 -13.87 24.18 5.20
C ASP A 137 -14.68 22.93 5.59
N LEU A 138 -15.00 22.05 4.64
CA LEU A 138 -15.71 20.80 4.91
C LEU A 138 -14.77 19.69 5.37
N TRP A 139 -15.09 19.14 6.55
CA TRP A 139 -14.44 17.97 7.12
C TRP A 139 -15.39 16.78 7.04
N GLY A 140 -14.91 15.68 6.48
CA GLY A 140 -15.68 14.46 6.33
C GLY A 140 -14.85 13.36 5.73
N ASN A 141 -15.49 12.20 5.53
CA ASN A 141 -14.85 11.05 4.90
C ASN A 141 -14.37 11.41 3.49
N GLN A 142 -13.26 10.83 3.08
CA GLN A 142 -12.75 10.92 1.72
C GLN A 142 -12.76 9.53 1.08
N ALA A 143 -12.74 9.49 -0.25
CA ALA A 143 -12.59 8.27 -1.02
C ALA A 143 -11.33 8.38 -1.88
N LEU A 144 -10.57 7.30 -1.92
CA LEU A 144 -9.49 7.09 -2.88
C LEU A 144 -9.97 6.09 -3.92
N ILE A 145 -9.88 6.47 -5.19
CA ILE A 145 -10.15 5.61 -6.33
C ILE A 145 -8.88 5.56 -7.18
N ALA A 146 -8.36 4.35 -7.42
CA ALA A 146 -7.12 4.11 -8.12
C ALA A 146 -7.36 3.17 -9.31
N ALA A 147 -7.58 3.74 -10.50
CA ALA A 147 -7.67 2.99 -11.73
C ALA A 147 -6.26 2.70 -12.28
N GLY A 148 -5.97 1.42 -12.52
CA GLY A 148 -4.68 0.94 -13.00
C GLY A 148 -4.85 -0.39 -13.72
N THR A 149 -4.08 -1.42 -13.38
CA THR A 149 -4.34 -2.78 -13.90
C THR A 149 -5.70 -3.32 -13.45
N GLY A 150 -6.18 -2.90 -12.28
CA GLY A 150 -7.53 -3.11 -11.77
C GLY A 150 -8.15 -1.79 -11.30
N LEU A 151 -9.18 -1.86 -10.47
CA LEU A 151 -9.82 -0.70 -9.86
C LEU A 151 -9.80 -0.81 -8.33
N GLY A 152 -8.82 -0.15 -7.72
CA GLY A 152 -8.68 -0.10 -6.27
C GLY A 152 -9.53 1.00 -5.65
N GLU A 153 -10.19 0.71 -4.53
CA GLU A 153 -10.99 1.69 -3.79
C GLU A 153 -10.71 1.61 -2.28
N ALA A 154 -10.54 2.75 -1.64
CA ALA A 154 -10.41 2.85 -0.18
C ALA A 154 -11.18 4.05 0.35
N LEU A 155 -11.69 3.91 1.58
CA LEU A 155 -12.27 5.02 2.32
C LEU A 155 -11.25 5.57 3.31
N LEU A 156 -11.20 6.89 3.46
CA LEU A 156 -10.52 7.55 4.57
C LEU A 156 -11.59 8.09 5.51
N ILE A 157 -11.81 7.38 6.61
CA ILE A 157 -12.83 7.72 7.60
C ILE A 157 -12.31 8.82 8.52
N TRP A 158 -13.05 9.91 8.64
CA TRP A 158 -12.74 10.99 9.59
C TRP A 158 -13.25 10.63 10.99
N ASP A 159 -12.36 10.47 11.96
CA ASP A 159 -12.71 10.14 13.35
C ASP A 159 -12.89 11.37 14.26
N GLY A 160 -12.82 12.58 13.69
CA GLY A 160 -12.81 13.85 14.44
C GLY A 160 -11.41 14.38 14.74
N VAL A 161 -10.37 13.57 14.57
CA VAL A 161 -8.97 13.91 14.84
C VAL A 161 -8.06 13.60 13.66
N ARG A 162 -8.30 12.49 12.97
CA ARG A 162 -7.48 12.00 11.86
C ARG A 162 -8.31 11.17 10.89
N TYR A 163 -7.70 10.94 9.73
CA TYR A 163 -8.19 10.00 8.74
C TYR A 163 -7.71 8.58 9.04
N LEU A 164 -8.65 7.64 9.03
CA LEU A 164 -8.41 6.20 9.15
C LEU A 164 -8.70 5.53 7.80
N PRO A 165 -7.66 5.14 7.04
CA PRO A 165 -7.82 4.34 5.84
C PRO A 165 -8.50 3.00 6.13
N LEU A 166 -9.42 2.63 5.25
CA LEU A 166 -10.12 1.36 5.23
C LEU A 166 -10.06 0.81 3.80
N ALA A 167 -9.35 -0.31 3.65
CA ALA A 167 -9.30 -1.06 2.40
C ALA A 167 -10.70 -1.54 2.00
N SER A 168 -10.96 -1.60 0.70
CA SER A 168 -12.18 -2.20 0.16
C SER A 168 -11.90 -2.91 -1.16
N GLU A 169 -12.86 -3.74 -1.57
CA GLU A 169 -12.91 -4.36 -2.91
C GLU A 169 -13.99 -3.67 -3.76
N GLY A 170 -14.20 -2.37 -3.55
CA GLY A 170 -15.33 -1.61 -4.12
C GLY A 170 -15.36 -1.60 -5.64
N GLY A 171 -14.21 -1.68 -6.32
CA GLY A 171 -14.13 -1.77 -7.77
C GLY A 171 -14.72 -3.08 -8.35
N HIS A 172 -14.94 -4.10 -7.51
CA HIS A 172 -15.63 -5.32 -7.90
C HIS A 172 -17.17 -5.22 -7.76
N SER A 173 -17.71 -4.09 -7.34
CA SER A 173 -19.15 -3.83 -7.36
C SER A 173 -19.70 -3.78 -8.78
N ASP A 174 -20.98 -4.14 -8.93
CA ASP A 174 -21.65 -4.21 -10.24
C ASP A 174 -21.63 -2.86 -10.96
N PHE A 175 -21.29 -2.88 -12.25
CA PHE A 175 -21.39 -1.72 -13.10
C PHE A 175 -22.86 -1.26 -13.21
N ALA A 176 -23.13 -0.03 -12.78
CA ALA A 176 -24.48 0.54 -12.75
C ALA A 176 -24.67 1.58 -13.89
N PRO A 177 -25.11 1.15 -15.10
CA PRO A 177 -25.27 2.05 -16.23
C PRO A 177 -26.42 3.05 -16.01
N ARG A 178 -26.26 4.27 -16.52
CA ARG A 178 -27.16 5.41 -16.27
C ARG A 178 -27.87 5.94 -17.52
N ASN A 179 -27.46 5.53 -18.71
CA ASN A 179 -28.04 5.97 -19.98
C ASN A 179 -28.02 4.84 -21.03
N GLY A 180 -28.66 5.05 -22.18
CA GLY A 180 -28.78 4.04 -23.24
C GLY A 180 -27.43 3.50 -23.73
N ILE A 181 -26.43 4.36 -23.91
CA ILE A 181 -25.08 3.95 -24.35
C ILE A 181 -24.41 3.06 -23.30
N GLU A 182 -24.52 3.42 -22.01
CA GLU A 182 -23.97 2.62 -20.92
C GLU A 182 -24.70 1.27 -20.76
N ILE A 183 -26.01 1.21 -21.05
CA ILE A 183 -26.77 -0.04 -21.04
C ILE A 183 -26.31 -0.96 -22.19
N GLU A 184 -26.14 -0.42 -23.40
CA GLU A 184 -25.60 -1.18 -24.55
C GLU A 184 -24.19 -1.72 -24.24
N LEU A 185 -23.36 -0.93 -23.56
CA LEU A 185 -22.05 -1.38 -23.09
C LEU A 185 -22.17 -2.53 -22.08
N LEU A 186 -23.09 -2.44 -21.12
CA LEU A 186 -23.34 -3.53 -20.16
C LEU A 186 -23.77 -4.82 -20.88
N GLU A 187 -24.72 -4.74 -21.81
CA GLU A 187 -25.18 -5.89 -22.60
C GLU A 187 -24.04 -6.53 -23.40
N TYR A 188 -23.21 -5.71 -24.03
CA TYR A 188 -22.03 -6.17 -24.75
C TYR A 188 -21.04 -6.91 -23.83
N LEU A 189 -20.76 -6.38 -22.64
CA LEU A 189 -19.83 -6.97 -21.67
C LEU A 189 -20.40 -8.25 -21.02
N LEU A 190 -21.71 -8.33 -20.79
CA LEU A 190 -22.37 -9.56 -20.30
C LEU A 190 -22.29 -10.72 -21.31
N GLY A 191 -22.10 -10.42 -22.60
CA GLY A 191 -21.79 -11.43 -23.61
C GLY A 191 -20.39 -12.05 -23.45
N GLN A 192 -19.49 -11.42 -22.69
CA GLN A 192 -18.09 -11.84 -22.52
C GLN A 192 -17.77 -12.32 -21.10
N PHE A 193 -18.46 -11.76 -20.10
CA PHE A 193 -18.20 -12.02 -18.69
C PHE A 193 -19.47 -12.45 -17.95
N PRO A 194 -19.38 -13.36 -16.97
CA PRO A 194 -20.52 -13.76 -16.15
C PRO A 194 -21.11 -12.60 -15.33
N THR A 195 -20.26 -11.66 -14.90
CA THR A 195 -20.63 -10.43 -14.19
C THR A 195 -19.75 -9.29 -14.69
N VAL A 196 -20.28 -8.07 -14.65
CA VAL A 196 -19.61 -6.86 -15.11
C VAL A 196 -19.48 -5.91 -13.93
N SER A 197 -18.28 -5.81 -13.36
CA SER A 197 -17.97 -4.87 -12.28
C SER A 197 -17.45 -3.54 -12.83
N TYR A 198 -17.34 -2.52 -11.97
CA TYR A 198 -16.68 -1.27 -12.35
C TYR A 198 -15.23 -1.47 -12.81
N GLU A 199 -14.49 -2.41 -12.22
CA GLU A 199 -13.13 -2.76 -12.69
C GLU A 199 -13.11 -3.21 -14.15
N ARG A 200 -14.15 -3.89 -14.66
CA ARG A 200 -14.23 -4.32 -16.06
C ARG A 200 -14.37 -3.16 -17.05
N VAL A 201 -14.73 -1.98 -16.56
CA VAL A 201 -14.93 -0.76 -17.35
C VAL A 201 -13.85 0.28 -17.07
N LEU A 202 -13.44 0.44 -15.81
CA LEU A 202 -12.55 1.48 -15.32
C LEU A 202 -11.20 0.90 -14.88
N SER A 203 -10.51 0.25 -15.82
CA SER A 203 -9.16 -0.25 -15.64
C SER A 203 -8.42 -0.28 -16.97
N GLY A 204 -7.11 -0.51 -16.94
CA GLY A 204 -6.29 -0.68 -18.14
C GLY A 204 -6.84 -1.75 -19.09
N PRO A 205 -7.24 -2.95 -18.61
CA PRO A 205 -7.92 -3.94 -19.44
C PRO A 205 -9.35 -3.59 -19.87
N GLY A 206 -10.02 -2.65 -19.18
CA GLY A 206 -11.37 -2.19 -19.52
C GLY A 206 -11.42 -1.11 -20.62
N LEU A 207 -10.29 -0.44 -20.87
CA LEU A 207 -10.09 0.56 -21.93
C LEU A 207 -9.55 -0.09 -23.21
#